data_AF-A0A941YIH0-F1
#
_entry.id   AF-A0A941YIH0-F1
#
_cell.length_a   1.000
_cell.length_b   1.000
_cell.length_c   1.000
_cell.angle_alpha   90.00
_cell.angle_beta   90.00
_cell.angle_gamma   90.00
#
_symmetry.space_group_name_H-M   'P 1'
#
loop_
_entity.id
_entity.type
_entity.pdbx_description
1 polymer ?
#
loop_
_entity_poly.entity_id
_entity_poly.type
_entity_poly.pdbx_seq_one_letter_code
_entity_poly.pdbx_strand_id
1 'polypeptide(L)'
;MAHILLVYATTDGHTGKVAEFVADTFRKTGHIATLADAAAMMTGVDVASFDACILLGSVHQGHHQKSLVHFVQRHLASIDARPNAFLSVSLSAAAADEESRADTKAAVDSFVTETGWLPMVVQPVAGALLYTHYDWFKRVVMRVIAKSHGGDTDTHRDHVYTDWSRLRQFVVDFERAHLPAMAHV
;
A
#
# COMPACT_ATOMS: atom_id res chain seq x y z
N MET A 1 1.42 4.31 23.37
CA MET A 1 2.45 4.02 22.35
C MET A 1 2.14 2.64 21.81
N ALA A 2 1.87 2.52 20.52
CA ALA A 2 1.54 1.25 19.87
C ALA A 2 2.71 0.74 19.02
N HIS A 3 2.80 -0.57 18.81
CA HIS A 3 3.73 -1.24 17.92
C HIS A 3 3.00 -1.66 16.64
N ILE A 4 3.34 -1.05 15.51
CA ILE A 4 2.70 -1.29 14.22
C ILE A 4 3.65 -2.08 13.33
N LEU A 5 3.16 -3.18 12.78
CA LEU A 5 3.84 -3.92 11.71
C LEU A 5 3.39 -3.36 10.36
N LEU A 6 4.33 -3.01 9.51
CA LEU A 6 4.10 -2.64 8.11
C LEU A 6 4.77 -3.68 7.23
N VAL A 7 3.97 -4.48 6.52
CA VAL A 7 4.49 -5.48 5.58
C VAL A 7 4.22 -5.01 4.17
N TYR A 8 5.27 -4.90 3.36
CA TYR A 8 5.13 -4.45 1.99
C TYR A 8 5.66 -5.48 1.00
N ALA A 9 5.10 -5.46 -0.21
CA ALA A 9 5.69 -6.11 -1.36
C ALA A 9 5.78 -5.11 -2.51
N THR A 10 6.91 -5.12 -3.20
CA THR A 10 7.22 -4.16 -4.26
C THR A 10 7.91 -4.85 -5.43
N THR A 11 7.66 -4.37 -6.64
CA THR A 11 8.39 -4.82 -7.84
C THR A 11 9.49 -3.82 -8.17
N ASP A 12 9.14 -2.54 -8.26
CA ASP A 12 10.05 -1.47 -8.68
C ASP A 12 10.55 -0.60 -7.50
N GLY A 13 10.31 -1.02 -6.26
CA GLY A 13 10.78 -0.33 -5.05
C GLY A 13 9.87 0.80 -4.53
N HIS A 14 8.94 1.32 -5.35
CA HIS A 14 8.10 2.47 -4.93
C HIS A 14 7.18 2.15 -3.74
N THR A 15 6.62 0.94 -3.66
CA THR A 15 5.82 0.52 -2.50
C THR A 15 6.64 0.52 -1.21
N GLY A 16 7.95 0.24 -1.29
CA GLY A 16 8.87 0.36 -0.16
C GLY A 16 8.95 1.81 0.34
N LYS A 17 9.09 2.79 -0.57
CA LYS A 17 9.05 4.22 -0.22
C LYS A 17 7.72 4.64 0.42
N VAL A 18 6.60 4.11 -0.08
CA VAL A 18 5.28 4.33 0.52
C VAL A 18 5.24 3.76 1.94
N ALA A 19 5.73 2.54 2.15
CA ALA A 19 5.77 1.90 3.46
C ALA A 19 6.64 2.69 4.45
N GLU A 20 7.83 3.14 4.02
CA GLU A 20 8.71 4.01 4.81
C GLU A 20 8.01 5.30 5.25
N PHE A 21 7.33 5.98 4.33
CA PHE A 21 6.59 7.20 4.65
C PHE A 21 5.48 6.97 5.69
N VAL A 22 4.73 5.87 5.56
CA VAL A 22 3.66 5.51 6.52
C VAL A 22 4.28 5.19 7.88
N ALA A 23 5.36 4.40 7.92
CA ALA A 23 6.09 4.08 9.14
C ALA A 23 6.63 5.33 9.85
N ASP A 24 7.24 6.25 9.10
CA ASP A 24 7.75 7.51 9.64
C ASP A 24 6.64 8.43 10.15
N THR A 25 5.45 8.36 9.55
CA THR A 25 4.31 9.13 10.03
C THR A 25 3.82 8.60 11.38
N PHE A 26 3.70 7.28 11.56
CA PHE A 26 3.41 6.69 12.88
C PHE A 26 4.52 6.98 13.91
N ARG A 27 5.80 6.93 13.51
CA ARG A 27 6.91 7.26 14.41
C ARG A 27 6.84 8.70 14.91
N LYS A 28 6.47 9.64 14.04
CA LYS A 28 6.30 11.06 14.38
C LYS A 28 5.15 11.30 15.36
N THR A 29 4.15 10.42 15.43
CA THR A 29 3.07 10.47 16.42
C THR A 29 3.38 9.66 17.68
N GLY A 30 4.63 9.19 17.86
CA GLY A 30 5.09 8.54 19.09
C GLY A 30 4.79 7.05 19.15
N HIS A 31 4.58 6.40 18.02
CA HIS A 31 4.44 4.96 17.91
C HIS A 31 5.74 4.29 17.42
N ILE A 32 5.83 2.98 17.59
CA ILE A 32 6.91 2.17 17.04
C ILE A 32 6.41 1.50 15.77
N ALA A 33 7.11 1.71 14.66
CA ALA A 33 6.74 1.14 13.36
C ALA A 33 7.86 0.23 12.84
N THR A 34 7.55 -1.05 12.62
CA THR A 34 8.47 -2.06 12.08
C THR A 34 8.12 -2.34 10.63
N LEU A 35 9.12 -2.24 9.74
CA LEU A 35 8.96 -2.52 8.31
C LEU A 35 9.46 -3.94 8.00
N ALA A 36 8.69 -4.69 7.23
CA ALA A 36 9.05 -6.00 6.72
C ALA A 36 8.76 -6.09 5.22
N ASP A 37 9.74 -6.51 4.43
CA ASP A 37 9.51 -6.90 3.04
C ASP A 37 9.00 -8.34 3.02
N ALA A 38 7.80 -8.55 2.46
CA ALA A 38 7.17 -9.86 2.36
C ALA A 38 8.00 -10.86 1.55
N ALA A 39 8.83 -10.39 0.61
CA ALA A 39 9.73 -11.25 -0.17
C ALA A 39 10.96 -11.69 0.63
N ALA A 40 11.47 -10.84 1.52
CA ALA A 40 12.68 -11.11 2.31
C ALA A 40 12.37 -11.82 3.64
N MET A 41 11.22 -11.54 4.26
CA MET A 41 10.82 -12.08 5.55
C MET A 41 9.62 -13.03 5.42
N MET A 42 9.90 -14.25 4.97
CA MET A 42 8.91 -15.34 4.99
C MET A 42 8.82 -16.05 6.35
N THR A 43 9.82 -15.90 7.22
CA THR A 43 9.91 -16.62 8.50
C THR A 43 10.42 -15.70 9.61
N GLY A 44 9.81 -15.76 10.81
CA GLY A 44 10.35 -15.16 12.03
C GLY A 44 9.68 -13.87 12.52
N VAL A 45 8.71 -13.32 11.78
CA VAL A 45 7.88 -12.21 12.30
C VAL A 45 6.73 -12.79 13.11
N ASP A 46 6.73 -12.54 14.42
CA ASP A 46 5.58 -12.81 15.27
C ASP A 46 4.56 -11.69 15.11
N VAL A 47 3.63 -11.84 14.16
CA VAL A 47 2.55 -10.87 13.93
C VAL A 47 1.72 -10.64 15.20
N ALA A 48 1.66 -11.62 16.11
CA ALA A 48 0.91 -11.51 17.34
C ALA A 48 1.56 -10.55 18.37
N SER A 49 2.82 -10.16 18.22
CA SER A 49 3.47 -9.21 19.13
C SER A 49 3.16 -7.74 18.82
N PHE A 50 2.44 -7.46 17.73
CA PHE A 50 2.11 -6.10 17.31
C PHE A 50 0.69 -5.71 17.74
N ASP A 51 0.43 -4.41 17.83
CA ASP A 51 -0.89 -3.87 18.15
C ASP A 51 -1.74 -3.64 16.88
N ALA A 52 -1.09 -3.44 15.73
CA ALA A 52 -1.75 -3.22 14.44
C ALA A 52 -0.88 -3.66 13.25
N CYS A 53 -1.52 -3.94 12.11
CA CYS A 53 -0.86 -4.39 10.89
C CYS A 53 -1.29 -3.59 9.65
N ILE A 54 -0.34 -3.03 8.91
CA ILE A 54 -0.59 -2.36 7.63
C ILE A 54 0.08 -3.18 6.53
N LEU A 55 -0.71 -3.66 5.58
CA LEU A 55 -0.23 -4.46 4.44
C LEU A 55 -0.23 -3.58 3.20
N LEU A 56 0.88 -3.57 2.45
CA LEU A 56 1.05 -2.74 1.25
C LEU A 56 1.50 -3.59 0.07
N GLY A 57 0.85 -3.47 -1.07
CA GLY A 57 1.26 -4.21 -2.27
C GLY A 57 1.09 -3.37 -3.52
N SER A 58 1.95 -3.56 -4.52
CA SER A 58 1.76 -2.92 -5.83
C SER A 58 1.07 -3.84 -6.83
N VAL A 59 0.12 -3.28 -7.57
CA VAL A 59 -0.64 -4.02 -8.59
C VAL A 59 0.17 -4.15 -9.88
N HIS A 60 0.40 -5.39 -10.31
CA HIS A 60 1.05 -5.75 -11.56
C HIS A 60 0.18 -6.74 -12.33
N GLN A 61 -0.14 -6.41 -13.59
CA GLN A 61 -1.09 -7.12 -14.45
C GLN A 61 -2.43 -7.45 -13.74
N GLY A 62 -2.91 -6.53 -12.90
CA GLY A 62 -4.17 -6.71 -12.15
C GLY A 62 -4.03 -7.46 -10.83
N HIS A 63 -2.84 -7.94 -10.47
CA HIS A 63 -2.61 -8.75 -9.27
C HIS A 63 -1.56 -8.12 -8.35
N HIS A 64 -1.71 -8.32 -7.04
CA HIS A 64 -0.65 -8.02 -6.07
C HIS A 64 0.39 -9.12 -6.03
N GLN A 65 1.55 -8.83 -5.44
CA GLN A 65 2.64 -9.80 -5.38
C GLN A 65 2.27 -11.04 -4.59
N LYS A 66 2.64 -12.21 -5.13
CA LYS A 66 2.47 -13.50 -4.46
C LYS A 66 3.13 -13.54 -3.09
N SER A 67 4.26 -12.87 -2.88
CA SER A 67 4.90 -12.82 -1.55
C SER A 67 3.97 -12.23 -0.49
N LEU A 68 3.25 -11.17 -0.82
CA LEU A 68 2.27 -10.56 0.09
C LEU A 68 1.04 -11.47 0.29
N VAL A 69 0.55 -12.10 -0.78
CA VAL A 69 -0.55 -13.07 -0.70
C VAL A 69 -0.21 -14.20 0.28
N HIS A 70 0.94 -14.85 0.10
CA HIS A 70 1.38 -15.93 0.97
C HIS A 70 1.60 -15.46 2.42
N PHE A 71 2.12 -14.25 2.62
CA PHE A 71 2.27 -13.68 3.96
C PHE A 71 0.91 -13.54 4.65
N VAL A 72 -0.08 -12.93 3.97
CA VAL A 72 -1.42 -12.76 4.51
C VAL A 72 -2.06 -14.11 4.82
N GLN A 73 -2.04 -15.06 3.88
CA GLN A 73 -2.60 -16.39 4.10
C GLN A 73 -1.96 -17.11 5.29
N ARG A 74 -0.63 -16.99 5.46
CA ARG A 74 0.10 -17.61 6.58
C ARG A 74 -0.27 -17.00 7.93
N HIS A 75 -0.49 -15.69 7.98
CA HIS A 75 -0.69 -14.94 9.21
C HIS A 75 -2.13 -14.43 9.40
N LEU A 76 -3.08 -14.94 8.61
CA LEU A 76 -4.44 -14.41 8.50
C LEU A 76 -5.11 -14.20 9.85
N ALA A 77 -5.14 -15.25 10.69
CA ALA A 77 -5.76 -15.17 12.01
C ALA A 77 -5.11 -14.11 12.92
N SER A 78 -3.79 -13.95 12.84
CA SER A 78 -3.06 -12.96 13.65
C SER A 78 -3.26 -11.53 13.16
N ILE A 79 -3.36 -11.34 11.85
CA ILE A 79 -3.66 -10.05 11.20
C ILE A 79 -5.10 -9.64 11.53
N ASP A 80 -6.06 -10.55 11.33
CA ASP A 80 -7.50 -10.26 11.44
C ASP A 80 -7.95 -10.03 12.89
N ALA A 81 -7.26 -10.61 13.87
CA ALA A 81 -7.49 -10.37 15.28
C ALA A 81 -7.07 -8.96 15.77
N ARG A 82 -6.55 -8.10 14.88
CA ARG A 82 -5.98 -6.78 15.21
C ARG A 82 -6.49 -5.71 14.25
N PRO A 83 -6.46 -4.43 14.65
CA PRO A 83 -6.50 -3.32 13.72
C PRO A 83 -5.62 -3.55 12.49
N ASN A 84 -6.24 -3.59 11.32
CA ASN A 84 -5.52 -3.87 10.09
C ASN A 84 -5.99 -3.01 8.91
N ALA A 85 -5.08 -2.75 7.98
CA ALA A 85 -5.40 -2.03 6.76
C ALA A 85 -4.62 -2.55 5.57
N PHE A 86 -5.21 -2.41 4.38
CA PHE A 86 -4.59 -2.72 3.10
C PHE A 86 -4.41 -1.47 2.25
N LEU A 87 -3.16 -1.17 1.90
CA LEU A 87 -2.78 -0.13 0.96
C LEU A 87 -2.47 -0.77 -0.41
N SER A 88 -3.43 -0.66 -1.33
CA SER A 88 -3.27 -1.15 -2.70
C SER A 88 -2.63 -0.06 -3.56
N VAL A 89 -1.34 -0.21 -3.86
CA VAL A 89 -0.55 0.75 -4.62
C VAL A 89 -0.67 0.46 -6.12
N SER A 90 -1.19 1.37 -6.91
CA SER A 90 -1.32 1.16 -8.36
C SER A 90 -1.20 2.47 -9.13
N LEU A 91 -0.74 2.38 -10.38
CA LEU A 91 -0.74 3.54 -11.26
C LEU A 91 -2.18 3.94 -11.65
N SER A 92 -3.10 2.98 -11.78
CA SER A 92 -4.51 3.26 -12.05
C SER A 92 -5.16 4.13 -10.96
N ALA A 93 -4.69 4.05 -9.71
CA ALA A 93 -5.17 4.93 -8.63
C ALA A 93 -4.76 6.41 -8.82
N ALA A 94 -3.89 6.73 -9.78
CA ALA A 94 -3.56 8.11 -10.17
C ALA A 94 -4.60 8.72 -11.13
N ALA A 95 -5.43 7.91 -11.79
CA ALA A 95 -6.42 8.37 -12.76
C ALA A 95 -7.85 8.30 -12.22
N ALA A 96 -8.64 9.34 -12.52
CA ALA A 96 -10.00 9.48 -12.00
C ALA A 96 -11.11 9.01 -12.97
N ASP A 97 -10.79 8.30 -14.06
CA ASP A 97 -11.82 7.72 -14.95
C ASP A 97 -12.43 6.46 -14.36
N GLU A 98 -13.64 6.16 -14.82
CA GLU A 98 -14.42 5.01 -14.36
C GLU A 98 -13.69 3.68 -14.61
N GLU A 99 -12.98 3.55 -15.73
CA GLU A 99 -12.20 2.34 -16.03
C GLU A 99 -11.03 2.17 -15.04
N SER A 100 -10.28 3.23 -14.72
CA SER A 100 -9.19 3.17 -13.73
C SER A 100 -9.69 2.89 -12.31
N ARG A 101 -10.89 3.39 -11.97
CA ARG A 101 -11.58 3.07 -10.70
C ARG A 101 -11.99 1.60 -10.67
N ALA A 102 -12.53 1.08 -11.77
CA ALA A 102 -12.88 -0.33 -11.90
C ALA A 102 -11.65 -1.23 -11.80
N ASP A 103 -10.55 -0.90 -12.48
CA ASP A 103 -9.27 -1.63 -12.41
C ASP A 103 -8.74 -1.69 -10.97
N THR A 104 -8.75 -0.54 -10.28
CA THR A 104 -8.31 -0.44 -8.88
C THR A 104 -9.16 -1.30 -7.96
N LYS A 105 -10.49 -1.28 -8.15
CA LYS A 105 -11.43 -2.10 -7.39
C LYS A 105 -11.20 -3.59 -7.67
N ALA A 106 -11.07 -3.97 -8.93
CA ALA A 106 -10.86 -5.37 -9.34
C ALA A 106 -9.57 -5.96 -8.75
N ALA A 107 -8.49 -5.18 -8.71
CA ALA A 107 -7.24 -5.62 -8.09
C ALA A 107 -7.39 -5.86 -6.59
N VAL A 108 -8.09 -4.97 -5.87
CA VAL A 108 -8.41 -5.14 -4.45
C VAL A 108 -9.29 -6.39 -4.23
N ASP A 109 -10.38 -6.52 -4.99
CA ASP A 109 -11.31 -7.64 -4.88
C ASP A 109 -10.62 -8.98 -5.15
N SER A 110 -9.72 -9.02 -6.14
CA SER A 110 -8.91 -10.20 -6.45
C SER A 110 -8.01 -10.56 -5.27
N PHE A 111 -7.34 -9.60 -4.65
CA PHE A 111 -6.47 -9.85 -3.50
C PHE A 111 -7.25 -10.36 -2.29
N VAL A 112 -8.39 -9.76 -1.98
CA VAL A 112 -9.31 -10.21 -0.93
C VAL A 112 -9.76 -11.65 -1.18
N THR A 113 -10.15 -11.96 -2.42
CA THR A 113 -10.60 -13.31 -2.81
C THR A 113 -9.47 -14.33 -2.70
N GLU A 114 -8.27 -13.99 -3.17
CA GLU A 114 -7.12 -14.90 -3.18
C GLU A 114 -6.59 -15.16 -1.77
N THR A 115 -6.60 -14.16 -0.89
CA THR A 115 -6.09 -14.29 0.48
C THR A 115 -7.13 -14.79 1.47
N GLY A 116 -8.42 -14.63 1.18
CA GLY A 116 -9.51 -14.82 2.15
C GLY A 116 -9.54 -13.76 3.25
N TRP A 117 -8.74 -12.69 3.14
CA TRP A 117 -8.66 -11.62 4.12
C TRP A 117 -9.60 -10.48 3.74
N LEU A 118 -10.37 -10.00 4.72
CA LEU A 118 -11.22 -8.82 4.60
C LEU A 118 -10.61 -7.69 5.44
N PRO A 119 -9.80 -6.80 4.85
CA PRO A 119 -9.16 -5.72 5.59
C PRO A 119 -10.19 -4.80 6.23
N MET A 120 -9.96 -4.37 7.47
CA MET A 120 -10.86 -3.41 8.12
C MET A 120 -10.89 -2.07 7.39
N VAL A 121 -9.73 -1.66 6.86
CA VAL A 121 -9.61 -0.45 6.04
C VAL A 121 -8.88 -0.80 4.75
N VAL A 122 -9.44 -0.37 3.62
CA VAL A 122 -8.76 -0.45 2.32
C VAL A 122 -8.56 0.96 1.79
N GLN A 123 -7.32 1.28 1.45
CA GLN A 123 -6.95 2.58 0.91
C GLN A 123 -6.16 2.40 -0.39
N PRO A 124 -6.76 2.70 -1.56
CA PRO A 124 -6.01 2.78 -2.81
C PRO A 124 -4.99 3.92 -2.77
N VAL A 125 -3.79 3.66 -3.27
CA VAL A 125 -2.68 4.63 -3.27
C VAL A 125 -2.14 4.76 -4.68
N ALA A 126 -2.11 5.99 -5.20
CA ALA A 126 -1.46 6.29 -6.46
C ALA A 126 0.03 5.94 -6.37
N GLY A 127 0.51 5.09 -7.27
CA GLY A 127 1.92 4.70 -7.36
C GLY A 127 2.79 5.74 -8.05
N ALA A 128 3.99 5.31 -8.47
CA ALA A 128 4.85 6.08 -9.35
C ALA A 128 4.97 5.40 -10.71
N LEU A 129 5.20 6.20 -11.74
CA LEU A 129 5.59 5.76 -13.07
C LEU A 129 7.11 5.87 -13.18
N LEU A 130 7.78 4.73 -13.02
CA LEU A 130 9.20 4.59 -13.26
C LEU A 130 9.40 4.20 -14.73
N TYR A 131 9.96 5.12 -15.53
CA TYR A 131 9.97 5.00 -17.00
C TYR A 131 10.90 3.91 -17.53
N THR A 132 11.75 3.31 -16.69
CA THR A 132 12.79 2.37 -17.10
C THR A 132 12.29 0.94 -17.44
N HIS A 133 11.00 0.63 -17.26
CA HIS A 133 10.45 -0.73 -17.46
C HIS A 133 9.22 -0.77 -18.39
N TYR A 134 9.22 0.04 -19.45
CA TYR A 134 8.13 0.14 -20.41
C TYR A 134 7.99 -1.10 -21.29
N ASP A 135 7.08 -2.01 -20.95
CA ASP A 135 6.39 -2.82 -21.97
C ASP A 135 5.04 -3.41 -21.52
N TRP A 136 4.85 -3.66 -20.22
CA TRP A 136 3.71 -4.42 -19.70
C TRP A 136 2.49 -3.54 -19.32
N PHE A 137 2.64 -2.21 -19.13
CA PHE A 137 1.59 -1.31 -18.58
C PHE A 137 1.14 -0.16 -19.49
N LYS A 138 1.53 -0.16 -20.77
CA LYS A 138 1.34 0.96 -21.71
C LYS A 138 -0.06 1.60 -21.69
N ARG A 139 -1.14 0.82 -21.58
CA ARG A 139 -2.52 1.36 -21.57
C ARG A 139 -2.83 2.23 -20.35
N VAL A 140 -2.44 1.80 -19.15
CA VAL A 140 -2.67 2.56 -17.91
C VAL A 140 -1.85 3.84 -17.94
N VAL A 141 -0.60 3.74 -18.41
CA VAL A 141 0.29 4.89 -18.52
C VAL A 141 -0.25 5.94 -19.49
N MET A 142 -0.68 5.52 -20.69
CA MET A 142 -1.26 6.43 -21.68
C MET A 142 -2.51 7.14 -21.15
N ARG A 143 -3.34 6.48 -20.34
CA ARG A 143 -4.51 7.10 -19.69
C ARG A 143 -4.09 8.16 -18.67
N VAL A 144 -3.12 7.87 -17.81
CA VAL A 144 -2.60 8.82 -16.83
C VAL A 144 -2.03 10.06 -17.54
N ILE A 145 -1.22 9.86 -18.59
CA ILE A 145 -0.66 10.96 -19.39
C ILE A 145 -1.76 11.79 -20.06
N ALA A 146 -2.75 11.14 -20.69
CA ALA A 146 -3.84 11.82 -21.38
C ALA A 146 -4.67 12.72 -20.45
N LYS A 147 -4.80 12.33 -19.17
CA LYS A 147 -5.56 13.10 -18.18
C LYS A 147 -4.79 14.24 -17.52
N SER A 148 -3.47 14.24 -17.59
CA SER A 148 -2.63 15.24 -16.91
C SER A 148 -2.56 16.60 -17.63
N HIS A 149 -3.52 16.94 -18.51
CA HIS A 149 -3.64 18.21 -19.24
C HIS A 149 -2.32 18.77 -19.84
N GLY A 150 -1.68 18.02 -20.74
CA GLY A 150 -0.72 18.61 -21.70
C GLY A 150 0.67 18.99 -21.18
N GLY A 151 1.12 18.49 -20.03
CA GLY A 151 2.44 18.87 -19.52
C GLY A 151 3.03 17.86 -18.56
N ASP A 152 3.49 16.72 -19.08
CA ASP A 152 4.91 16.35 -19.05
C ASP A 152 5.06 15.01 -19.78
N THR A 153 5.21 15.08 -21.10
CA THR A 153 5.56 13.92 -21.95
C THR A 153 7.05 13.60 -21.86
N ASP A 154 7.76 14.16 -20.88
CA ASP A 154 9.17 13.87 -20.63
C ASP A 154 9.31 12.45 -20.07
N THR A 155 9.47 11.51 -21.00
CA THR A 155 9.73 10.11 -20.74
C THR A 155 11.11 9.83 -20.16
N HIS A 156 11.94 10.87 -19.94
CA HIS A 156 13.27 10.74 -19.35
C HIS A 156 13.28 10.86 -17.82
N ARG A 157 12.13 11.08 -17.17
CA ARG A 157 12.04 11.27 -15.72
C ARG A 157 11.01 10.36 -15.08
N ASP A 158 11.27 9.96 -13.85
CA ASP A 158 10.32 9.24 -13.02
C ASP A 158 9.23 10.20 -12.52
N HIS A 159 7.97 9.82 -12.70
CA HIS A 159 6.82 10.62 -12.26
C HIS A 159 6.16 9.96 -11.04
N VAL A 160 6.23 10.61 -9.89
CA VAL A 160 5.57 10.14 -8.66
C VAL A 160 4.18 10.76 -8.55
N TYR A 161 3.14 9.93 -8.65
CA TYR A 161 1.74 10.38 -8.53
C TYR A 161 1.17 10.20 -7.12
N THR A 162 1.97 9.69 -6.18
CA THR A 162 1.54 9.45 -4.80
C THR A 162 1.17 10.75 -4.10
N ASP A 163 -0.07 10.82 -3.63
CA ASP A 163 -0.53 11.87 -2.74
C ASP A 163 -0.08 11.58 -1.30
N TRP A 164 1.09 12.12 -0.94
CA TRP A 164 1.69 11.97 0.39
C TRP A 164 0.85 12.63 1.49
N SER A 165 0.11 13.69 1.18
CA SER A 165 -0.77 14.37 2.13
C SER A 165 -1.97 13.48 2.48
N ARG A 166 -2.56 12.83 1.48
CA ARG A 166 -3.62 11.85 1.67
C ARG A 166 -3.15 10.62 2.45
N LEU A 167 -1.93 10.13 2.18
CA LEU A 167 -1.34 9.05 2.98
C LEU A 167 -1.13 9.45 4.45
N ARG A 168 -0.69 10.68 4.71
CA ARG A 168 -0.58 11.21 6.07
C ARG A 168 -1.95 11.24 6.75
N GLN A 169 -2.97 11.72 6.05
CA GLN A 169 -4.33 11.78 6.59
C GLN A 169 -4.87 10.38 6.91
N PHE A 170 -4.65 9.41 6.03
CA PHE A 170 -4.96 8.01 6.29
C PHE A 170 -4.34 7.50 7.60
N VAL A 171 -3.05 7.78 7.83
CA VAL A 171 -2.37 7.37 9.08
C VAL A 171 -3.03 7.99 10.31
N VAL A 172 -3.32 9.29 10.26
CA VAL A 172 -4.00 10.02 11.35
C VAL A 172 -5.39 9.46 11.63
N ASP A 173 -6.15 9.14 10.58
CA ASP A 173 -7.50 8.60 10.70
C ASP A 173 -7.47 7.17 11.26
N PHE A 174 -6.54 6.34 10.80
CA PHE A 174 -6.34 4.98 11.30
C PHE A 174 -5.94 4.98 12.78
N GLU A 175 -4.98 5.84 13.16
CA GLU A 175 -4.55 6.01 14.55
C GLU A 175 -5.75 6.38 15.44
N ARG A 176 -6.50 7.42 15.06
CA ARG A 176 -7.65 7.89 15.83
C ARG A 176 -8.74 6.82 15.99
N ALA A 177 -8.98 6.03 14.95
CA ALA A 177 -10.07 5.06 14.94
C ALA A 177 -9.72 3.74 15.64
N HIS A 178 -8.44 3.36 15.65
CA HIS A 178 -8.08 1.97 15.98
C HIS A 178 -6.93 1.82 16.97
N LEU A 179 -6.15 2.86 17.25
CA LEU A 179 -5.04 2.80 18.20
C LEU A 179 -5.44 3.45 19.53
N PRO A 180 -4.94 2.94 20.67
CA PRO A 180 -5.24 3.52 21.96
C PRO A 180 -4.73 4.96 22.04
N ALA A 181 -5.57 5.86 22.57
CA ALA A 181 -5.18 7.23 22.83
C ALA A 181 -3.89 7.27 23.67
N MET A 182 -2.91 8.06 23.24
CA MET A 182 -1.69 8.21 24.02
C MET A 182 -2.02 8.92 25.33
N ALA A 183 -1.83 8.22 26.46
CA ALA A 183 -1.84 8.86 27.76
C ALA A 183 -0.68 9.86 27.80
N HIS A 184 -0.99 11.15 27.82
CA HIS A 184 -0.01 12.18 28.13
C HIS A 184 0.43 11.97 29.58
N VAL A 185 1.67 11.52 29.77
CA VAL A 185 2.37 11.52 31.07
C VAL A 185 3.00 12.89 31.26
#